data_AF-G7I071-F1
#
_entry.id   AF-G7I071-F1
#
_cell.length_a   1.000
_cell.length_b   1.000
_cell.length_c   1.000
_cell.angle_alpha   90.00
_cell.angle_beta   90.00
_cell.angle_gamma   90.00
#
_symmetry.space_group_name_H-M   'P 1'
#
loop_
_entity.id
_entity.type
_entity.pdbx_description
1 polymer ?
#
loop_
_entity_poly.entity_id
_entity_poly.type
_entity_poly.pdbx_seq_one_letter_code
_entity_poly.pdbx_strand_id
1 'polypeptide(L)'
;MITGFLVNPDLTRRKIEFELEHANQFLGGATEDRVAVAFQEDGSLYAALFNAEAKAEGAEPNPVASLARNTADTGNPSFLQDPLRAISGAVIFVESEGGDVTDEIIEGVENSVRAVENYREDNEEEYRLWRAAVLNSGRAEAAEKAQAAE
;
A
#
# COMPACT_ATOMS: atom_id res chain seq x y z
N MET A 1 -8.12 -14.72 -15.05
CA MET A 1 -6.67 -14.46 -14.84
C MET A 1 -6.34 -13.07 -15.38
N ILE A 2 -5.51 -12.32 -14.66
CA ILE A 2 -4.99 -10.97 -14.97
C ILE A 2 -3.52 -10.86 -14.50
N THR A 3 -2.81 -9.88 -15.04
CA THR A 3 -1.47 -9.48 -14.59
C THR A 3 -1.58 -8.35 -13.56
N GLY A 4 -0.90 -8.47 -12.42
CA GLY A 4 -0.77 -7.40 -11.42
C GLY A 4 0.69 -7.08 -11.10
N PHE A 5 0.97 -5.92 -10.51
CA PHE A 5 2.31 -5.55 -10.03
C PHE A 5 2.34 -5.64 -8.50
N LEU A 6 2.95 -6.72 -7.99
CA LEU A 6 3.11 -6.97 -6.56
C LEU A 6 4.26 -6.12 -6.02
N VAL A 7 4.02 -5.38 -4.94
CA VAL A 7 4.98 -4.50 -4.26
C VAL A 7 4.94 -4.78 -2.76
N ASN A 8 6.11 -5.03 -2.17
CA ASN A 8 6.29 -5.35 -0.76
C ASN A 8 6.78 -4.12 0.05
N PRO A 9 6.62 -4.10 1.40
CA PRO A 9 7.12 -3.03 2.27
C PRO A 9 8.63 -2.77 2.20
N ASP A 10 9.41 -3.79 1.81
CA ASP A 10 10.86 -3.73 1.60
C ASP A 10 11.26 -3.13 0.24
N LEU A 11 10.28 -2.71 -0.58
CA LEU A 11 10.43 -2.19 -1.95
C LEU A 11 10.88 -3.22 -2.99
N THR A 12 10.81 -4.51 -2.67
CA THR A 12 10.85 -5.56 -3.71
C THR A 12 9.53 -5.57 -4.48
N ARG A 13 9.61 -5.69 -5.81
CA ARG A 13 8.45 -5.65 -6.70
C ARG A 13 8.60 -6.57 -7.92
N ARG A 14 7.49 -7.07 -8.46
CA ARG A 14 7.44 -7.93 -9.66
C ARG A 14 6.05 -7.96 -10.30
N LYS A 15 5.98 -8.20 -11.62
CA LYS A 15 4.73 -8.64 -12.28
C LYS A 15 4.35 -10.04 -11.76
N ILE A 16 3.07 -10.30 -11.55
CA ILE A 16 2.49 -11.61 -11.21
C ILE A 16 1.25 -11.87 -12.05
N GLU A 17 0.99 -13.13 -12.40
CA GLU A 17 -0.26 -13.58 -13.03
C GLU A 17 -1.13 -14.25 -11.96
N PHE A 18 -2.40 -13.84 -11.85
CA PHE A 18 -3.30 -14.31 -10.79
C PHE A 18 -4.77 -14.18 -11.19
N GLU A 19 -5.67 -14.57 -10.29
CA GLU A 19 -7.10 -14.31 -10.39
C GLU A 19 -7.51 -13.47 -9.19
N LEU A 20 -8.42 -12.51 -9.37
CA LEU A 20 -8.82 -11.56 -8.33
C LEU A 20 -9.32 -12.26 -7.06
N GLU A 21 -10.08 -13.35 -7.21
CA GLU A 21 -10.59 -14.20 -6.13
C GLU A 21 -9.46 -14.93 -5.36
N HIS A 22 -8.29 -15.06 -5.97
CA HIS A 22 -7.08 -15.69 -5.44
C HIS A 22 -5.99 -14.65 -5.06
N ALA A 23 -6.31 -13.35 -4.99
CA ALA A 23 -5.36 -12.30 -4.58
C ALA A 23 -4.81 -12.49 -3.16
N ASN A 24 -5.66 -13.03 -2.27
CA ASN A 24 -5.34 -13.39 -0.88
C ASN A 24 -4.07 -14.25 -0.73
N GLN A 25 -3.78 -15.16 -1.67
CA GLN A 25 -2.61 -16.05 -1.59
C GLN A 25 -1.25 -15.31 -1.68
N PHE A 26 -1.24 -14.08 -2.21
CA PHE A 26 -0.06 -13.21 -2.25
C PHE A 26 -0.07 -12.14 -1.14
N LEU A 27 -1.26 -11.80 -0.62
CA LEU A 27 -1.47 -10.71 0.33
C LEU A 27 -1.55 -11.18 1.79
N GLY A 28 -1.61 -12.50 2.02
CA GLY A 28 -1.40 -13.11 3.33
C GLY A 28 -2.63 -13.19 4.24
N GLY A 29 -3.80 -12.76 3.78
CA GLY A 29 -5.04 -12.74 4.57
C GLY A 29 -6.26 -12.38 3.72
N ALA A 30 -7.35 -12.00 4.37
CA ALA A 30 -8.54 -11.51 3.68
C ALA A 30 -8.25 -10.19 2.95
N THR A 31 -8.55 -10.13 1.66
CA THR A 31 -8.38 -8.91 0.87
C THR A 31 -9.57 -7.99 1.03
N GLU A 32 -9.33 -6.72 1.36
CA GLU A 32 -10.38 -5.71 1.38
C GLU A 32 -10.62 -5.16 -0.04
N ASP A 33 -11.81 -4.65 -0.29
CA ASP A 33 -12.26 -4.29 -1.65
C ASP A 33 -11.60 -2.97 -2.11
N ARG A 34 -10.49 -3.12 -2.84
CA ARG A 34 -9.84 -2.15 -3.76
C ARG A 34 -9.80 -0.70 -3.27
N VAL A 35 -8.67 -0.28 -2.71
CA VAL A 35 -8.42 1.14 -2.47
C VAL A 35 -7.96 1.84 -3.76
N ALA A 36 -8.52 3.01 -4.05
CA ALA A 36 -8.09 3.86 -5.15
C ALA A 36 -6.71 4.48 -4.86
N VAL A 37 -5.85 4.53 -5.88
CA VAL A 37 -4.47 5.02 -5.77
C VAL A 37 -4.06 5.83 -7.00
N ALA A 38 -3.19 6.82 -6.80
CA ALA A 38 -2.64 7.68 -7.85
C ALA A 38 -1.13 7.85 -7.68
N PHE A 39 -0.38 7.81 -8.78
CA PHE A 39 1.08 8.01 -8.77
C PHE A 39 1.50 9.44 -9.18
N GLN A 40 0.54 10.24 -9.65
CA GLN A 40 0.74 11.56 -10.24
C GLN A 40 -0.49 12.44 -9.96
N GLU A 41 -0.34 13.76 -10.13
CA GLU A 41 -1.39 14.77 -9.92
C GLU A 41 -2.28 15.00 -11.17
N ASP A 42 -2.17 14.17 -12.21
CA ASP A 42 -2.93 14.33 -13.47
C ASP A 42 -4.42 13.96 -13.36
N GLY A 43 -4.78 13.20 -12.32
CA GLY A 43 -6.15 12.75 -12.03
C GLY A 43 -6.43 11.28 -12.38
N SER A 44 -5.48 10.55 -12.98
CA SER A 44 -5.62 9.11 -13.23
C SER A 44 -5.62 8.31 -11.91
N LEU A 45 -6.64 7.47 -11.76
CA LEU A 45 -6.85 6.59 -10.61
C LEU A 45 -6.74 5.12 -11.04
N TYR A 46 -6.06 4.34 -10.22
CA TYR A 46 -5.87 2.89 -10.37
C TYR A 46 -6.34 2.18 -9.09
N ALA A 47 -6.34 0.85 -9.07
CA ALA A 47 -6.74 0.07 -7.90
C ALA A 47 -5.56 -0.66 -7.26
N ALA A 48 -5.54 -0.68 -5.92
CA ALA A 48 -4.61 -1.44 -5.11
C ALA A 48 -5.35 -2.49 -4.27
N LEU A 49 -4.93 -3.74 -4.38
CA LEU A 49 -5.40 -4.87 -3.58
C LEU A 49 -4.46 -5.08 -2.39
N PHE A 50 -5.00 -5.15 -1.17
CA PHE A 50 -4.24 -5.32 0.06
C PHE A 50 -5.03 -6.13 1.09
N ASN A 51 -4.34 -6.70 2.08
CA ASN A 51 -4.96 -7.26 3.29
C ASN A 51 -5.12 -6.14 4.32
N ALA A 52 -6.37 -5.75 4.65
CA ALA A 52 -6.62 -4.70 5.64
C ALA A 52 -6.31 -5.15 7.08
N GLU A 53 -6.41 -6.45 7.37
CA GLU A 53 -6.06 -6.99 8.68
C GLU A 53 -4.55 -6.99 8.93
N ALA A 54 -3.72 -6.97 7.87
CA ALA A 54 -2.26 -6.96 7.96
C ALA A 54 -1.71 -5.87 8.88
N LYS A 55 -2.37 -4.70 8.96
CA LYS A 55 -2.01 -3.61 9.87
C LYS A 55 -2.19 -4.01 11.33
N ALA A 56 -3.31 -4.64 11.67
CA ALA A 56 -3.60 -5.17 13.01
C ALA A 56 -2.75 -6.41 13.36
N GLU A 57 -2.43 -7.24 12.35
CA GLU A 57 -1.45 -8.33 12.47
C GLU A 57 -0.01 -7.85 12.69
N GLY A 58 0.24 -6.53 12.59
CA GLY A 58 1.54 -5.91 12.85
C GLY A 58 2.51 -5.97 11.67
N ALA A 59 2.02 -6.17 10.44
CA ALA A 59 2.83 -6.18 9.23
C ALA A 59 3.44 -4.80 8.92
N GLU A 60 4.62 -4.82 8.32
CA GLU A 60 5.38 -3.62 7.94
C GLU A 60 4.56 -2.68 7.03
N PRO A 61 4.63 -1.36 7.25
CA PRO A 61 3.92 -0.39 6.42
C PRO A 61 4.53 -0.31 5.03
N ASN A 62 3.69 -0.32 4.00
CA ASN A 62 4.07 -0.22 2.60
C ASN A 62 4.06 1.27 2.18
N PRO A 63 5.23 1.94 2.09
CA PRO A 63 5.27 3.38 1.85
C PRO A 63 4.84 3.76 0.44
N VAL A 64 5.04 2.89 -0.56
CA VAL A 64 4.61 3.14 -1.95
C VAL A 64 3.10 3.15 -2.05
N ALA A 65 2.43 2.14 -1.49
CA ALA A 65 0.99 2.09 -1.45
C ALA A 65 0.38 3.19 -0.55
N SER A 66 1.01 3.49 0.59
CA SER A 66 0.58 4.58 1.47
C SER A 66 0.69 5.96 0.80
N LEU A 67 1.79 6.21 0.05
CA LEU A 67 1.96 7.41 -0.76
C LEU A 67 0.90 7.49 -1.85
N ALA A 68 0.73 6.42 -2.64
CA ALA A 68 -0.20 6.43 -3.77
C ALA A 68 -1.68 6.55 -3.32
N ARG A 69 -2.03 6.00 -2.14
CA ARG A 69 -3.32 6.27 -1.47
C ARG A 69 -3.43 7.74 -1.06
N ASN A 70 -2.42 8.32 -0.42
CA ASN A 70 -2.45 9.71 0.02
C ASN A 70 -2.62 10.68 -1.17
N THR A 71 -1.92 10.44 -2.27
CA THR A 71 -2.07 11.21 -3.53
C THR A 71 -3.51 11.13 -4.06
N ALA A 72 -4.15 9.95 -4.04
CA ALA A 72 -5.54 9.81 -4.46
C ALA A 72 -6.55 10.47 -3.49
N ASP A 73 -6.36 10.30 -2.18
CA ASP A 73 -7.24 10.86 -1.13
C ASP A 73 -7.18 12.38 -1.04
N THR A 74 -6.06 13.01 -1.43
CA THR A 74 -5.77 14.43 -1.11
C THR A 74 -5.32 15.29 -2.29
N GLY A 75 -4.93 14.69 -3.42
CA GLY A 75 -4.25 15.38 -4.51
C GLY A 75 -2.84 15.87 -4.16
N ASN A 76 -2.27 15.47 -3.02
CA ASN A 76 -0.97 15.94 -2.53
C ASN A 76 0.03 14.78 -2.41
N PRO A 77 1.10 14.73 -3.22
CA PRO A 77 2.16 13.71 -3.14
C PRO A 77 3.16 13.93 -1.99
N SER A 78 2.81 14.75 -0.98
CA SER A 78 3.63 14.92 0.23
C SER A 78 3.73 13.61 1.02
N PHE A 79 4.97 13.25 1.34
CA PHE A 79 5.30 11.98 2.00
C PHE A 79 4.70 11.85 3.41
N LEU A 80 4.14 10.66 3.68
CA LEU A 80 3.95 10.07 5.02
C LEU A 80 3.09 10.85 6.04
N GLN A 81 2.21 11.76 5.60
CA GLN A 81 1.47 12.64 6.51
C GLN A 81 0.36 11.96 7.34
N ASP A 82 -0.23 10.86 6.85
CA ASP A 82 -1.26 10.09 7.57
C ASP A 82 -0.79 8.65 7.90
N PRO A 83 -0.28 8.39 9.12
CA PRO A 83 0.08 7.04 9.58
C PRO A 83 -1.14 6.18 9.98
N LEU A 84 -2.35 6.75 10.05
CA LEU A 84 -3.57 5.98 10.36
C LEU A 84 -4.15 5.33 9.10
N ARG A 85 -4.13 6.04 7.96
CA ARG A 85 -4.54 5.53 6.63
C ARG A 85 -3.47 4.74 5.88
N ALA A 86 -2.23 4.71 6.39
CA ALA A 86 -1.14 3.93 5.81
C ALA A 86 -1.53 2.47 5.59
N ILE A 87 -1.12 1.93 4.44
CA ILE A 87 -1.37 0.53 4.05
C ILE A 87 -0.19 -0.31 4.55
N SER A 88 -0.48 -1.43 5.24
CA SER A 88 0.53 -2.40 5.68
C SER A 88 0.50 -3.67 4.83
N GLY A 89 1.64 -4.36 4.79
CA GLY A 89 1.80 -5.64 4.08
C GLY A 89 2.11 -5.50 2.59
N ALA A 90 2.07 -6.63 1.88
CA ALA A 90 2.18 -6.63 0.43
C ALA A 90 0.95 -5.97 -0.21
N VAL A 91 1.12 -5.42 -1.42
CA VAL A 91 0.06 -4.77 -2.20
C VAL A 91 0.20 -5.19 -3.67
N ILE A 92 -0.91 -5.44 -4.35
CA ILE A 92 -0.93 -5.67 -5.80
C ILE A 92 -1.61 -4.49 -6.48
N PHE A 93 -0.89 -3.79 -7.35
CA PHE A 93 -1.45 -2.76 -8.21
C PHE A 93 -2.02 -3.37 -9.50
N VAL A 94 -3.22 -2.92 -9.87
CA VAL A 94 -3.99 -3.31 -11.06
C VAL A 94 -4.70 -2.08 -11.65
N GLU A 95 -5.23 -2.22 -12.86
CA GLU A 95 -6.10 -1.20 -13.45
C GLU A 95 -7.37 -0.99 -12.58
N SER A 96 -8.03 0.17 -12.68
CA SER A 96 -9.16 0.59 -11.83
C SER A 96 -10.37 -0.37 -11.83
N GLU A 97 -10.77 -0.92 -12.98
CA GLU A 97 -11.81 -1.95 -13.10
C GLU A 97 -11.28 -3.33 -12.68
N GLY A 98 -9.99 -3.45 -12.36
CA GLY A 98 -9.29 -4.67 -11.99
C GLY A 98 -8.80 -5.45 -13.20
N GLY A 99 -8.57 -4.77 -14.33
CA GLY A 99 -7.87 -5.34 -15.49
C GLY A 99 -6.36 -5.51 -15.25
N ASP A 100 -5.69 -6.02 -16.28
CA ASP A 100 -4.23 -6.15 -16.32
C ASP A 100 -3.50 -4.83 -16.04
N VAL A 101 -2.40 -4.92 -15.28
CA VAL A 101 -1.57 -3.77 -14.94
C VAL A 101 -0.91 -3.16 -16.18
N THR A 102 -1.16 -1.87 -16.41
CA THR A 102 -0.57 -1.09 -17.50
C THR A 102 0.88 -0.73 -17.22
N ASP A 103 1.67 -0.49 -18.26
CA ASP A 103 3.06 -0.04 -18.08
C ASP A 103 3.14 1.36 -17.43
N GLU A 104 2.09 2.18 -17.55
CA GLU A 104 1.92 3.46 -16.83
C GLU A 104 1.84 3.27 -15.30
N ILE A 105 1.10 2.26 -14.81
CA ILE A 105 1.10 1.88 -13.39
C ILE A 105 2.50 1.43 -12.95
N ILE A 106 3.21 0.67 -13.80
CA ILE A 106 4.55 0.16 -13.48
C ILE A 106 5.58 1.28 -13.42
N GLU A 107 5.55 2.23 -14.36
CA GLU A 107 6.40 3.43 -14.31
C GLU A 107 6.04 4.32 -13.11
N GLY A 108 4.75 4.47 -12.80
CA GLY A 108 4.27 5.17 -11.59
C GLY A 108 4.79 4.54 -10.30
N VAL A 109 4.75 3.22 -10.18
CA VAL A 109 5.32 2.47 -9.05
C VAL A 109 6.84 2.59 -9.01
N GLU A 110 7.57 2.39 -10.11
CA GLU A 110 9.04 2.48 -10.13
C GLU A 110 9.53 3.90 -9.77
N ASN A 111 8.83 4.94 -10.21
CA ASN A 111 9.13 6.32 -9.81
C ASN A 111 8.78 6.57 -8.33
N SER A 112 7.67 6.03 -7.84
CA SER A 112 7.29 6.10 -6.42
C SER A 112 8.30 5.37 -5.52
N VAL A 113 8.82 4.22 -5.96
CA VAL A 113 9.86 3.47 -5.23
C VAL A 113 11.14 4.30 -5.14
N ARG A 114 11.64 4.88 -6.24
CA ARG A 114 12.82 5.76 -6.22
C ARG A 114 12.63 6.97 -5.31
N ALA A 115 11.43 7.54 -5.30
CA ALA A 115 11.10 8.67 -4.42
C ALA A 115 11.08 8.24 -2.94
N VAL A 116 10.54 7.05 -2.61
CA VAL A 116 10.63 6.46 -1.27
C VAL A 116 12.08 6.15 -0.87
N GLU A 117 12.90 5.62 -1.77
CA GLU A 117 14.32 5.29 -1.52
C GLU A 117 15.09 6.56 -1.14
N ASN A 118 15.06 7.59 -2.01
CA ASN A 118 15.67 8.90 -1.71
C ASN A 118 15.12 9.50 -0.40
N TYR A 119 13.80 9.48 -0.19
CA TYR A 119 13.19 10.03 1.02
C TYR A 119 13.65 9.29 2.29
N ARG A 120 13.80 7.96 2.25
CA ARG A 120 14.32 7.15 3.37
C ARG A 120 15.77 7.50 3.71
N GLU A 121 16.59 7.80 2.71
CA GLU A 121 17.99 8.20 2.90
C GLU A 121 18.11 9.65 3.44
N ASP A 122 17.40 10.60 2.84
CA ASP A 122 17.43 12.02 3.23
C ASP A 122 16.71 12.31 4.57
N ASN A 123 15.66 11.54 4.91
CA ASN A 123 14.74 11.82 6.04
C ASN A 123 14.56 10.60 6.96
N GLU A 124 15.66 9.90 7.27
CA GLU A 124 15.66 8.64 8.04
C GLU A 124 14.86 8.70 9.36
N GLU A 125 14.96 9.80 10.11
CA GLU A 125 14.24 9.98 11.37
C GLU A 125 12.72 10.13 11.20
N GLU A 126 12.25 10.94 10.24
CA GLU A 126 10.81 11.10 9.99
C GLU A 126 10.21 9.82 9.40
N TYR A 127 10.94 9.11 8.52
CA TYR A 127 10.55 7.77 8.07
C TYR A 127 10.41 6.78 9.24
N ARG A 128 11.38 6.79 10.17
CA ARG A 128 11.38 5.95 11.38
C ARG A 128 10.19 6.28 12.30
N LEU A 129 9.90 7.56 12.51
CA LEU A 129 8.79 8.04 13.34
C LEU A 129 7.43 7.69 12.72
N TRP A 130 7.23 7.93 11.42
CA TRP A 130 6.03 7.50 10.71
C TRP A 130 5.83 5.99 10.80
N ARG A 131 6.85 5.19 10.48
CA ARG A 131 6.79 3.73 10.56
C ARG A 131 6.41 3.25 11.97
N ALA A 132 6.97 3.87 13.01
CA ALA A 132 6.60 3.58 14.39
C ALA A 132 5.14 3.97 14.71
N ALA A 133 4.63 5.08 14.17
CA ALA A 133 3.24 5.48 14.33
C ALA A 133 2.26 4.50 13.66
N VAL A 134 2.56 4.03 12.43
CA VAL A 134 1.72 3.02 11.76
C VAL A 134 1.67 1.74 12.59
N LEU A 135 2.83 1.19 12.98
CA LEU A 135 2.93 -0.04 13.78
C LEU A 135 2.27 0.08 15.16
N ASN A 136 2.30 1.27 15.79
CA ASN A 136 1.61 1.51 17.05
C ASN A 136 0.09 1.64 16.89
N SER A 137 -0.40 2.22 15.79
CA SER A 137 -1.84 2.28 15.52
C SER A 137 -2.42 0.89 15.24
N GLY A 138 -1.75 0.06 14.43
CA GLY A 138 -2.15 -1.34 14.19
C GLY A 138 -2.24 -2.16 15.49
N ARG A 139 -1.32 -1.96 16.44
CA ARG A 139 -1.39 -2.58 17.77
C ARG A 139 -2.58 -2.11 18.62
N ALA A 140 -3.00 -0.85 18.47
CA ALA A 140 -4.19 -0.34 19.14
C ALA A 140 -5.47 -0.92 18.52
N GLU A 141 -5.55 -0.98 17.19
CA GLU A 141 -6.64 -1.61 16.44
C GLU A 141 -6.79 -3.10 16.80
N ALA A 142 -5.68 -3.83 16.94
CA ALA A 142 -5.69 -5.22 17.40
C ALA A 142 -6.18 -5.37 18.85
N ALA A 143 -5.80 -4.45 19.75
CA ALA A 143 -6.26 -4.45 21.13
C ALA A 143 -7.75 -4.10 21.27
N GLU A 144 -8.28 -3.22 20.41
CA GLU A 144 -9.71 -2.90 20.34
C GLU A 144 -10.52 -4.08 19.80
N LYS A 145 -10.07 -4.72 18.70
CA LYS A 145 -10.66 -5.96 18.17
C LYS A 145 -10.73 -7.07 19.22
N ALA A 146 -9.69 -7.22 20.05
CA ALA A 146 -9.67 -8.21 21.13
C ALA A 146 -10.70 -7.90 22.24
N GLN A 147 -10.82 -6.64 22.64
CA GLN A 147 -11.81 -6.21 23.65
C GLN A 147 -13.25 -6.30 23.16
N ALA A 148 -13.49 -6.19 21.85
CA ALA A 148 -14.81 -6.34 21.24
C ALA A 148 -15.26 -7.81 21.07
N ALA A 149 -14.45 -8.77 21.50
CA ALA A 149 -14.71 -10.22 21.37
C ALA A 149 -14.94 -10.96 22.71
N GLU A 150 -14.92 -10.25 23.85
CA GLU A 150 -15.32 -10.74 25.19
C GLU A 150 -16.76 -10.35 25.56
#